data_AF-A0A7Y3H1A6-F1
#
_entry.id   AF-A0A7Y3H1A6-F1
#
_cell.length_a   1.000
_cell.length_b   1.000
_cell.length_c   1.000
_cell.angle_alpha   90.00
_cell.angle_beta   90.00
_cell.angle_gamma   90.00
#
_symmetry.space_group_name_H-M   'P 1'
#
loop_
_entity.id
_entity.type
_entity.pdbx_description
1 polymer ?
#
loop_
_entity_poly.entity_id
_entity_poly.type
_entity_poly.pdbx_seq_one_letter_code
_entity_poly.pdbx_strand_id
1 'polypeptide(L)'
;QILNANFSFDYHLYGINAGSIKVEVSTNGGSSYTTLIPEVSGNQGPDWQSDSADMSSYLTSNVKIRIVATTGPGIRSDIAIDNLKLELSDCAPNLTVTNITEPVYESQNTLSTSGNVIVNSGNNVQFKSNIITLNPGFEVKTNAIFTILIDPCSN
;
A
#
# COMPACT_ATOMS: atom_id res chain seq x y z
N GLN A 1 -3.77 7.84 -9.38
CA GLN A 1 -4.79 7.75 -8.31
C GLN A 1 -4.08 6.97 -7.25
N ILE A 2 -3.94 7.54 -6.06
CA ILE A 2 -3.19 6.88 -4.98
C ILE A 2 -3.95 5.60 -4.70
N LEU A 3 -3.26 4.48 -4.83
CA LEU A 3 -3.87 3.16 -4.69
C LEU A 3 -3.41 2.49 -3.41
N ASN A 4 -2.24 2.88 -2.88
CA ASN A 4 -1.80 2.42 -1.58
C ASN A 4 -1.33 3.57 -0.68
N ALA A 5 -1.66 3.47 0.60
CA ALA A 5 -1.12 4.31 1.65
C ALA A 5 -0.56 3.43 2.76
N ASN A 6 0.53 3.84 3.40
CA ASN A 6 1.13 3.10 4.51
C ASN A 6 1.52 4.07 5.62
N PHE A 7 1.09 3.78 6.84
CA PHE A 7 1.60 4.46 8.03
C PHE A 7 2.67 3.59 8.67
N SER A 8 3.82 4.16 9.03
CA SER A 8 4.87 3.46 9.75
C SER A 8 5.54 4.36 10.79
N PHE A 9 6.14 3.74 11.79
CA PHE A 9 6.92 4.41 12.83
C PHE A 9 7.94 3.45 13.42
N ASP A 10 9.00 4.01 13.99
CA ASP A 10 9.98 3.27 14.78
C ASP A 10 9.71 3.50 16.26
N TYR A 11 9.96 2.48 17.08
CA TYR A 11 9.86 2.56 18.52
C TYR A 11 10.97 1.80 19.24
N HIS A 12 11.27 2.27 20.45
CA HIS A 12 12.15 1.59 21.39
C HIS A 12 11.35 1.32 22.67
N LEU A 13 11.22 0.03 23.02
CA LEU A 13 10.47 -0.44 24.18
C LEU A 13 11.30 -1.47 24.94
N TYR A 14 12.29 -0.99 25.69
CA TYR A 14 13.25 -1.82 26.42
C TYR A 14 13.17 -1.58 27.93
N GLY A 15 13.26 -2.66 28.70
CA GLY A 15 13.39 -2.59 30.17
C GLY A 15 12.45 -3.52 30.94
N ILE A 16 12.70 -3.63 32.25
CA ILE A 16 11.88 -4.44 33.16
C ILE A 16 10.55 -3.72 33.37
N ASN A 17 9.45 -4.45 33.17
CA ASN A 17 8.10 -3.87 33.17
C ASN A 17 8.00 -2.69 32.20
N ALA A 18 8.56 -2.83 31.00
CA ALA A 18 8.31 -1.89 29.92
C ALA A 18 6.81 -1.81 29.64
N GLY A 19 6.41 -0.63 29.19
CA GLY A 19 5.01 -0.29 28.95
C GLY A 19 4.39 -1.01 27.75
N SER A 20 3.44 -0.34 27.12
CA SER A 20 2.83 -0.79 25.87
C SER A 20 2.72 0.34 24.86
N ILE A 21 2.65 -0.03 23.58
CA ILE A 21 2.39 0.88 22.46
C ILE A 21 1.32 0.22 21.58
N LYS A 22 0.32 1.00 21.16
CA LYS A 22 -0.58 0.66 20.06
C LYS A 22 -0.84 1.87 19.19
N VAL A 23 -1.31 1.65 17.96
CA VAL A 23 -1.74 2.74 17.08
C VAL A 23 -3.21 2.60 16.78
N GLU A 24 -3.91 3.72 16.82
CA GLU A 24 -5.34 3.77 16.55
C GLU A 24 -5.66 4.86 15.53
N VAL A 25 -6.73 4.64 14.77
CA VAL A 25 -7.19 5.54 13.71
C VAL A 25 -8.65 5.94 13.93
N SER A 26 -8.98 7.17 13.59
CA SER A 26 -10.32 7.73 13.63
C SER A 26 -10.68 8.33 12.27
N THR A 27 -11.87 8.04 11.77
CA THR A 27 -12.47 8.66 10.56
C THR A 27 -13.56 9.69 10.88
N ASN A 28 -13.87 9.93 12.16
CA ASN A 28 -14.94 10.82 12.60
C ASN A 28 -14.43 11.99 13.47
N GLY A 29 -13.29 12.57 13.09
CA GLY A 29 -12.72 13.74 13.76
C GLY A 29 -12.17 13.48 15.17
N GLY A 30 -12.04 12.22 15.59
CA GLY A 30 -11.52 11.81 16.88
C GLY A 30 -12.61 11.44 17.90
N SER A 31 -13.86 11.27 17.46
CA SER A 31 -14.97 10.91 18.35
C SER A 31 -14.90 9.44 18.79
N SER A 32 -14.42 8.55 17.90
CA SER A 32 -14.13 7.16 18.21
C SER A 32 -12.88 6.70 17.45
N TYR A 33 -12.16 5.73 18.01
CA TYR A 33 -10.95 5.17 17.43
C TYR A 33 -11.06 3.66 17.29
N THR A 34 -10.49 3.12 16.22
CA THR A 34 -10.30 1.69 15.98
C THR A 34 -8.81 1.37 15.97
N THR A 35 -8.43 0.17 16.43
CA THR A 35 -7.04 -0.29 16.38
C THR A 35 -6.55 -0.35 14.94
N LEU A 36 -5.45 0.33 14.65
CA LEU A 36 -4.75 0.31 13.37
C LEU A 36 -3.55 -0.64 13.44
N ILE A 37 -2.73 -0.50 14.47
CA ILE A 37 -1.63 -1.44 14.79
C ILE A 37 -1.91 -2.01 16.19
N PRO A 38 -1.96 -3.34 16.36
CA PRO A 38 -2.19 -3.99 17.64
C PRO A 38 -1.22 -3.55 18.73
N GLU A 39 -1.60 -3.78 19.98
CA GLU A 39 -0.74 -3.46 21.12
C GLU A 39 0.45 -4.40 21.20
N VAL A 40 1.64 -3.81 21.30
CA VAL A 40 2.88 -4.47 21.75
C VAL A 40 3.16 -4.05 23.18
N SER A 41 3.60 -4.98 24.03
CA SER A 41 3.82 -4.72 25.46
C SER A 41 5.04 -5.44 26.01
N GLY A 42 5.61 -4.88 27.07
CA GLY A 42 6.79 -5.43 27.71
C GLY A 42 8.06 -5.27 26.87
N ASN A 43 9.13 -5.95 27.30
CA ASN A 43 10.46 -5.78 26.72
C ASN A 43 10.54 -6.33 25.29
N GLN A 44 10.85 -5.46 24.31
CA GLN A 44 11.05 -5.81 22.90
C GLN A 44 12.52 -5.95 22.51
N GLY A 45 13.44 -5.86 23.47
CA GLY A 45 14.88 -5.91 23.24
C GLY A 45 15.51 -4.52 23.13
N PRO A 46 16.85 -4.46 23.08
CA PRO A 46 17.60 -3.20 23.15
C PRO A 46 17.64 -2.43 21.83
N ASP A 47 17.14 -3.01 20.74
CA ASP A 47 17.17 -2.42 19.40
C ASP A 47 15.85 -1.70 19.07
N TRP A 48 15.92 -0.72 18.18
CA TRP A 48 14.73 -0.10 17.59
C TRP A 48 13.93 -1.13 16.79
N GLN A 49 12.61 -1.08 16.94
CA GLN A 49 11.64 -1.87 16.20
C GLN A 49 10.86 -0.94 15.27
N SER A 50 10.28 -1.49 14.20
CA SER A 50 9.44 -0.76 13.26
C SER A 50 8.13 -1.49 13.07
N ASP A 51 7.01 -0.77 13.15
CA ASP A 51 5.68 -1.29 12.83
C ASP A 51 5.01 -0.44 11.75
N SER A 52 4.15 -1.07 10.96
CA SER A 52 3.44 -0.42 9.86
C SER A 52 2.01 -0.93 9.69
N ALA A 53 1.15 -0.11 9.11
CA ALA A 53 -0.21 -0.47 8.74
C ALA A 53 -0.60 0.07 7.36
N ASP A 54 -1.28 -0.80 6.60
CA ASP A 54 -1.94 -0.42 5.36
C ASP A 54 -3.08 0.58 5.66
N MET A 55 -3.00 1.73 5.00
CA MET A 55 -3.92 2.85 5.11
C MET A 55 -4.78 3.02 3.84
N SER A 56 -4.72 2.09 2.89
CA SER A 56 -5.37 2.20 1.58
C SER A 56 -6.89 2.34 1.67
N SER A 57 -7.52 1.72 2.67
CA SER A 57 -8.96 1.86 2.94
C SER A 57 -9.37 3.27 3.43
N TYR A 58 -8.41 4.12 3.79
CA TYR A 58 -8.63 5.46 4.33
C TYR A 58 -8.32 6.58 3.34
N LEU A 59 -7.95 6.27 2.09
CA LEU A 59 -7.50 7.26 1.08
C LEU A 59 -8.49 8.40 0.81
N THR A 60 -9.79 8.16 0.97
CA THR A 60 -10.85 9.17 0.77
C THR A 60 -11.40 9.73 2.09
N SER A 61 -10.81 9.37 3.22
CA SER A 61 -11.27 9.76 4.56
C SER A 61 -10.33 10.79 5.19
N ASN A 62 -10.90 11.73 5.94
CA ASN A 62 -10.10 12.56 6.84
C ASN A 62 -9.79 11.73 8.10
N VAL A 63 -8.54 11.28 8.22
CA VAL A 63 -8.09 10.46 9.36
C VAL A 63 -7.39 11.26 10.44
N LYS A 64 -7.56 10.82 11.69
CA LYS A 64 -6.66 11.12 12.80
C LYS A 64 -6.01 9.83 13.25
N ILE A 65 -4.68 9.82 13.30
CA ILE A 65 -3.89 8.72 13.84
C ILE A 65 -3.39 9.15 15.21
N ARG A 66 -3.46 8.25 16.19
CA ARG A 66 -2.82 8.44 17.49
C ARG A 66 -2.00 7.21 17.86
N ILE A 67 -0.83 7.46 18.41
CA ILE A 67 -0.03 6.44 19.08
C ILE A 67 -0.38 6.52 20.57
N VAL A 68 -0.83 5.41 21.14
CA VAL A 68 -1.16 5.31 22.56
C VAL A 68 -0.04 4.53 23.23
N ALA A 69 0.80 5.25 23.97
CA ALA A 69 1.86 4.67 24.77
C ALA A 69 1.45 4.68 26.25
N THR A 70 1.53 3.53 26.91
CA THR A 70 1.28 3.38 28.35
C THR A 70 2.60 3.03 29.02
N THR A 71 3.13 3.87 29.91
CA THR A 71 4.34 3.54 30.66
C THR A 71 4.08 2.44 31.68
N GLY A 72 5.00 1.48 31.80
CA GLY A 72 4.92 0.47 32.85
C GLY A 72 5.45 0.97 34.20
N PRO A 73 5.32 0.18 35.29
CA PRO A 73 5.74 0.58 36.64
C PRO A 73 7.26 0.53 36.86
N GLY A 74 8.06 0.15 35.85
CA GLY A 74 9.50 0.06 35.96
C GLY A 74 10.18 1.43 35.88
N ILE A 75 11.04 1.76 36.85
CA ILE A 75 11.89 2.97 36.80
C ILE A 75 13.09 2.84 35.85
N ARG A 76 13.22 1.70 35.17
CA ARG A 76 14.28 1.35 34.21
C ARG A 76 13.66 0.86 32.91
N SER A 77 12.58 1.48 32.49
CA SER A 77 12.00 1.28 31.16
C SER A 77 11.58 2.63 30.60
N ASP A 78 11.99 2.89 29.37
CA ASP A 78 11.61 4.09 28.63
C ASP A 78 10.88 3.67 27.35
N ILE A 79 10.08 4.59 26.82
CA ILE A 79 9.44 4.47 25.51
C ILE A 79 9.96 5.60 24.65
N ALA A 80 10.56 5.26 23.52
CA ALA A 80 10.92 6.24 22.49
C ALA A 80 10.18 5.90 21.19
N ILE A 81 9.87 6.94 20.40
CA ILE A 81 9.19 6.86 19.12
C ILE A 81 9.93 7.79 18.16
N ASP A 82 10.21 7.32 16.95
CA ASP A 82 10.86 8.12 15.91
C ASP A 82 10.37 7.71 14.51
N ASN A 83 10.86 8.39 13.47
CA ASN A 83 10.65 8.04 12.05
C ASN A 83 9.18 7.82 11.67
N LEU A 84 8.25 8.62 12.21
CA LEU A 84 6.84 8.57 11.81
C LEU A 84 6.70 8.97 10.33
N LYS A 85 6.13 8.08 9.54
CA LYS A 85 5.93 8.27 8.10
C LYS A 85 4.51 7.91 7.71
N LEU A 86 3.93 8.75 6.86
CA LEU A 86 2.75 8.42 6.08
C LEU A 86 3.14 8.49 4.61
N GLU A 87 3.28 7.33 4.00
CA GLU A 87 3.71 7.20 2.61
C GLU A 87 2.51 6.91 1.73
N LEU A 88 2.43 7.64 0.62
CA LEU A 88 1.41 7.47 -0.40
C LEU A 88 2.12 6.93 -1.63
N SER A 89 1.61 5.85 -2.21
CA SER A 89 2.10 5.33 -3.48
C SER A 89 0.97 5.24 -4.51
N ASP A 90 1.26 5.78 -5.68
CA ASP A 90 0.41 5.73 -6.87
C ASP A 90 0.62 4.44 -7.68
N CYS A 91 1.19 3.38 -7.08
CA CYS A 91 1.43 2.14 -7.82
C CYS A 91 0.09 1.39 -7.99
N ALA A 92 -0.44 1.45 -9.22
CA ALA A 92 -1.62 0.69 -9.58
C ALA A 92 -1.36 -0.81 -9.49
N PRO A 93 -2.33 -1.61 -9.00
CA PRO A 93 -2.18 -3.06 -9.00
C PRO A 93 -1.98 -3.54 -10.44
N ASN A 94 -1.20 -4.60 -10.61
CA ASN A 94 -1.05 -5.27 -11.90
C ASN A 94 -2.42 -5.66 -12.43
N LEU A 95 -2.73 -5.28 -13.67
CA LEU A 95 -3.96 -5.70 -14.33
C LEU A 95 -3.83 -7.19 -14.71
N THR A 96 -4.48 -8.06 -13.96
CA THR A 96 -4.61 -9.48 -14.33
C THR A 96 -5.90 -9.69 -15.10
N VAL A 97 -5.80 -9.96 -16.40
CA VAL A 97 -6.92 -10.46 -17.20
C VAL A 97 -7.01 -11.97 -16.99
N THR A 98 -8.09 -12.45 -16.38
CA THR A 98 -8.37 -13.88 -16.21
C THR A 98 -9.57 -14.31 -17.07
N ASN A 99 -9.48 -15.51 -17.64
CA ASN A 99 -10.52 -16.16 -18.45
C ASN A 99 -10.97 -15.40 -19.71
N ILE A 100 -10.09 -15.37 -20.72
CA ILE A 100 -10.49 -14.99 -22.08
C ILE A 100 -11.15 -16.21 -22.75
N THR A 101 -12.46 -16.29 -22.68
CA THR A 101 -13.27 -17.18 -23.53
C THR A 101 -13.94 -16.31 -24.60
N GLU A 102 -13.51 -16.47 -25.85
CA GLU A 102 -13.95 -15.78 -27.10
C GLU A 102 -13.04 -14.61 -27.59
N PRO A 103 -12.92 -14.41 -28.91
CA PRO A 103 -11.69 -13.87 -29.52
C PRO A 103 -11.61 -12.35 -29.59
N VAL A 104 -12.59 -11.62 -29.06
CA VAL A 104 -12.59 -10.15 -29.09
C VAL A 104 -13.04 -9.63 -27.73
N TYR A 105 -12.10 -9.04 -26.99
CA TYR A 105 -12.43 -8.24 -25.82
C TYR A 105 -12.25 -6.76 -26.16
N GLU A 106 -13.34 -6.00 -26.12
CA GLU A 106 -13.29 -4.54 -25.98
C GLU A 106 -13.32 -4.23 -24.48
N SER A 107 -12.26 -3.61 -23.95
CA SER A 107 -12.27 -3.17 -22.55
C SER A 107 -13.32 -2.07 -22.38
N GLN A 108 -14.31 -2.29 -21.51
CA GLN A 108 -15.29 -1.27 -21.11
C GLN A 108 -14.68 -0.14 -20.27
N ASN A 109 -13.43 -0.29 -19.81
CA ASN A 109 -12.77 0.63 -18.89
C ASN A 109 -11.48 1.20 -19.48
N THR A 110 -11.36 2.53 -19.45
CA THR A 110 -10.12 3.25 -19.75
C THR A 110 -9.13 3.08 -18.61
N LEU A 111 -7.97 2.46 -18.86
CA LEU A 111 -6.83 2.52 -17.92
C LEU A 111 -6.09 3.85 -18.08
N SER A 112 -5.80 4.50 -16.95
CA SER A 112 -4.98 5.71 -16.87
C SER A 112 -3.75 5.41 -16.00
N THR A 113 -2.54 5.55 -16.53
CA THR A 113 -1.26 5.35 -15.78
C THR A 113 -0.41 6.61 -15.84
N SER A 114 0.63 6.76 -15.01
CA SER A 114 1.57 7.91 -15.05
C SER A 114 3.00 7.50 -15.43
N GLY A 115 3.17 6.35 -16.10
CA GLY A 115 4.48 5.74 -16.36
C GLY A 115 4.60 5.06 -17.73
N ASN A 116 5.82 4.62 -18.05
CA ASN A 116 6.12 3.89 -19.29
C ASN A 116 5.58 2.45 -19.22
N VAL A 117 4.97 1.97 -20.30
CA VAL A 117 4.52 0.59 -20.44
C VAL A 117 5.43 -0.10 -21.46
N ILE A 118 6.01 -1.25 -21.13
CA ILE A 118 6.84 -2.03 -22.06
C ILE A 118 6.01 -3.22 -22.55
N VAL A 119 5.70 -3.27 -23.86
CA VAL A 119 5.00 -4.42 -24.46
C VAL A 119 5.95 -5.18 -25.39
N ASN A 120 6.27 -6.41 -25.00
CA ASN A 120 7.03 -7.36 -25.80
C ASN A 120 6.09 -8.18 -26.71
N SER A 121 5.55 -7.56 -27.76
CA SER A 121 5.14 -8.31 -28.95
C SER A 121 5.09 -7.39 -30.17
N GLY A 122 5.62 -7.88 -31.28
CA GLY A 122 5.80 -7.13 -32.51
C GLY A 122 4.54 -6.38 -32.97
N ASN A 123 4.72 -5.06 -33.10
CA ASN A 123 4.09 -4.17 -34.08
C ASN A 123 2.63 -3.73 -33.92
N ASN A 124 1.86 -4.15 -32.91
CA ASN A 124 0.44 -3.75 -32.80
C ASN A 124 0.03 -2.96 -31.55
N VAL A 125 0.98 -2.46 -30.75
CA VAL A 125 0.67 -1.60 -29.61
C VAL A 125 1.20 -0.19 -29.85
N GLN A 126 0.29 0.78 -30.00
CA GLN A 126 0.64 2.19 -29.99
C GLN A 126 0.58 2.71 -28.56
N PHE A 127 1.72 3.19 -28.08
CA PHE A 127 1.82 3.90 -26.81
C PHE A 127 1.50 5.36 -27.03
N LYS A 128 0.41 5.83 -26.42
CA LYS A 128 0.22 7.25 -26.13
C LYS A 128 0.10 7.36 -24.62
N SER A 129 0.89 8.26 -24.04
CA SER A 129 0.98 8.48 -22.60
C SER A 129 -0.35 8.22 -21.89
N ASN A 130 -0.29 7.33 -20.90
CA ASN A 130 -1.34 7.00 -19.94
C ASN A 130 -2.45 6.06 -20.44
N ILE A 131 -2.54 5.72 -21.73
CA ILE A 131 -3.60 4.85 -22.27
C ILE A 131 -2.99 3.77 -23.17
N ILE A 132 -3.35 2.51 -22.92
CA ILE A 132 -3.06 1.41 -23.85
C ILE A 132 -4.30 1.24 -24.74
N THR A 133 -4.17 1.54 -26.03
CA THR A 133 -5.20 1.26 -27.03
C THR A 133 -4.82 0.03 -27.81
N LEU A 134 -5.63 -1.04 -27.72
CA LEU A 134 -5.52 -2.19 -28.61
C LEU A 134 -6.24 -1.85 -29.92
N ASN A 135 -5.49 -1.83 -31.02
CA ASN A 135 -6.08 -1.52 -32.32
C ASN A 135 -6.91 -2.71 -32.84
N PRO A 136 -7.96 -2.45 -33.66
CA PRO A 136 -8.67 -3.51 -34.37
C PRO A 136 -7.68 -4.41 -35.15
N GLY A 137 -7.80 -5.74 -35.00
CA GLY A 137 -6.87 -6.71 -35.60
C GLY A 137 -5.78 -7.23 -34.65
N PHE A 138 -5.84 -6.90 -33.36
CA PHE A 138 -5.02 -7.53 -32.34
C PHE A 138 -5.46 -8.99 -32.11
N GLU A 139 -4.58 -9.95 -32.39
CA GLU A 139 -4.85 -11.38 -32.25
C GLU A 139 -3.94 -12.01 -31.18
N VAL A 140 -4.53 -12.78 -30.27
CA VAL A 140 -3.82 -13.59 -29.28
C VAL A 140 -4.07 -15.06 -29.59
N LYS A 141 -2.99 -15.87 -29.67
CA LYS A 141 -3.11 -17.31 -29.93
C LYS A 141 -3.86 -18.01 -28.79
N THR A 142 -4.63 -19.04 -29.11
CA THR A 142 -5.24 -19.92 -28.11
C THR A 142 -4.15 -20.47 -27.17
N ASN A 143 -4.40 -20.38 -25.86
CA ASN A 143 -3.47 -20.73 -24.77
C ASN A 143 -2.23 -19.83 -24.63
N ALA A 144 -2.13 -18.72 -25.34
CA ALA A 144 -1.09 -17.73 -25.06
C ALA A 144 -1.43 -16.96 -23.78
N ILE A 145 -0.41 -16.74 -22.95
CA ILE A 145 -0.51 -15.83 -21.81
C ILE A 145 -0.11 -14.44 -22.30
N PHE A 146 -1.06 -13.51 -22.30
CA PHE A 146 -0.79 -12.11 -22.58
C PHE A 146 -0.55 -11.38 -21.26
N THR A 147 0.69 -10.96 -21.03
CA THR A 147 1.10 -10.23 -19.83
C THR A 147 1.40 -8.79 -20.19
N ILE A 148 0.59 -7.85 -19.69
CA ILE A 148 0.95 -6.44 -19.69
C ILE A 148 1.62 -6.16 -18.34
N LEU A 149 2.91 -5.83 -18.38
CA LEU A 149 3.59 -5.24 -17.23
C LEU A 149 3.48 -3.72 -17.37
N ILE A 150 2.62 -3.15 -16.55
CA ILE A 150 2.61 -1.71 -16.32
C ILE A 150 3.55 -1.53 -15.14
N ASP A 151 4.66 -0.85 -15.35
CA ASP A 151 5.53 -0.43 -14.26
C ASP A 151 5.18 1.01 -13.88
N PRO A 152 4.32 1.23 -12.88
CA PRO A 152 4.01 2.58 -12.41
C PRO A 152 5.14 3.15 -11.55
N CYS A 153 6.14 2.35 -11.18
CA CYS A 153 7.14 2.71 -10.20
C CYS A 153 8.48 2.88 -10.95
N SER A 154 8.89 4.11 -11.23
CA SER A 154 10.24 4.35 -11.77
C SER A 154 11.27 4.02 -10.67
N ASN A 155 11.79 2.80 -10.71
CA ASN A 155 13.09 2.41 -10.16
C ASN A 155 13.85 1.64 -11.23
#